data_AF-A0A0B7BX81-F1
#
_entry.id   AF-A0A0B7BX81-F1
#
_cell.length_a   1.000
_cell.length_b   1.000
_cell.length_c   1.000
_cell.angle_alpha   90.00
_cell.angle_beta   90.00
_cell.angle_gamma   90.00
#
_symmetry.space_group_name_H-M   'P 1'
#
loop_
_entity.id
_entity.type
_entity.pdbx_description
1 polymer ?
#
loop_
_entity_poly.entity_id
_entity_poly.type
_entity_poly.pdbx_seq_one_letter_code
_entity_poly.pdbx_strand_id
1 'polypeptide(L)'
;QHVVEEGFLELINNMLTSGMVPALYADDEKEIIIGQLRDEAVKAGVGHARESIWQYFINKCANNLHIVLAMSPVGDTLRTRCRNFPGMVNNANIDWFFPWPEQALYAVASVFISPDSPLIPVDKRENIVAHVVMVHQSIGVYSIKFLQRLRRNNYVTPKNYLDFINTYIKLLNDQDKFILAQCERLQGGLQKIADASEMLVVLNEKLAVQKVAVTEKTTACEALLNEIAAGTKTATEKKSFAEAKGEEIAEQSKVIETEKKEAEDALAEALPALEAARHALDDLDRNDVTEIRSFAKPPREVQTVC
;
A
#
# COMPACT_ATOMS: atom_id res chain seq x y z
N GLN A 1 -13.92 30.38 -39.00
CA GLN A 1 -14.11 30.53 -40.45
C GLN A 1 -13.79 31.99 -40.78
N HIS A 2 -12.74 32.27 -41.55
CA HIS A 2 -12.24 33.64 -41.73
C HIS A 2 -13.03 34.46 -42.78
N VAL A 3 -13.77 33.79 -43.67
CA VAL A 3 -14.71 34.43 -44.59
C VAL A 3 -16.11 34.28 -44.00
N VAL A 4 -16.52 35.28 -43.23
CA VAL A 4 -17.86 35.34 -42.60
C VAL A 4 -18.87 35.95 -43.57
N GLU A 5 -18.47 37.01 -44.27
CA GLU A 5 -19.29 37.70 -45.27
C GLU A 5 -18.69 37.57 -46.66
N GLU A 6 -19.55 37.43 -47.68
CA GLU A 6 -19.10 37.27 -49.06
C GLU A 6 -18.51 38.56 -49.65
N GLY A 7 -18.93 39.73 -49.16
CA GLY A 7 -18.38 41.03 -49.57
C GLY A 7 -16.87 41.16 -49.35
N PHE A 8 -16.30 40.39 -48.41
CA PHE A 8 -14.86 40.34 -48.23
C PHE A 8 -14.11 39.79 -49.46
N LEU A 9 -14.72 38.83 -50.18
CA LEU A 9 -14.11 38.25 -51.39
C LEU A 9 -14.17 39.21 -52.57
N GLU A 10 -15.10 40.17 -52.57
CA GLU A 10 -15.15 41.25 -53.56
C GLU A 10 -13.90 42.14 -53.46
N LEU A 11 -13.48 42.47 -52.23
CA LEU A 11 -12.26 43.24 -51.98
C LEU A 11 -11.03 42.50 -52.51
N ILE A 12 -10.94 41.19 -52.25
CA ILE A 12 -9.85 40.35 -52.74
C ILE A 12 -9.88 40.25 -54.26
N ASN A 13 -11.06 40.09 -54.86
CA ASN A 13 -11.22 40.06 -56.31
C ASN A 13 -10.73 41.36 -56.96
N ASN A 14 -11.06 42.51 -56.37
CA ASN A 14 -10.57 43.82 -56.82
C ASN A 14 -9.04 43.92 -56.69
N MET A 15 -8.46 43.53 -55.55
CA MET A 15 -7.01 43.49 -55.39
C MET A 15 -6.31 42.60 -56.43
N LEU A 16 -6.88 41.42 -56.72
CA LEU A 16 -6.31 40.50 -57.71
C LEU A 16 -6.47 41.00 -59.15
N THR A 17 -7.52 41.74 -59.48
CA THR A 17 -7.83 42.16 -60.86
C THR A 17 -7.28 43.54 -61.22
N SER A 18 -7.50 44.55 -60.37
CA SER A 18 -7.10 45.94 -60.61
C SER A 18 -5.91 46.39 -59.76
N GLY A 19 -5.41 45.55 -58.85
CA GLY A 19 -4.32 45.91 -57.95
C GLY A 19 -4.73 46.91 -56.85
N MET A 20 -5.99 47.32 -56.81
CA MET A 20 -6.52 48.27 -55.82
C MET A 20 -7.98 48.00 -55.49
N VAL A 21 -8.39 48.38 -54.29
CA VAL A 21 -9.80 48.38 -53.89
C VAL A 21 -10.39 49.77 -54.16
N PRO A 22 -11.48 49.89 -54.95
CA PRO A 22 -12.16 51.16 -55.15
C PRO A 22 -12.64 51.77 -53.83
N ALA A 23 -12.49 53.09 -53.67
CA ALA A 23 -12.90 53.82 -52.47
C ALA A 23 -12.29 53.31 -51.14
N LEU A 24 -11.16 52.60 -51.19
CA LEU A 24 -10.46 52.16 -49.98
C LEU A 24 -9.88 53.34 -49.19
N TYR A 25 -9.37 54.35 -49.89
CA TYR A 25 -8.78 55.55 -49.31
C TYR A 25 -9.65 56.76 -49.60
N ALA A 26 -9.86 57.59 -48.58
CA ALA A 26 -10.40 58.93 -48.74
C ALA A 26 -9.37 59.85 -49.42
N ASP A 27 -9.80 60.97 -49.99
CA ASP A 27 -8.93 61.81 -50.82
C ASP A 27 -7.82 62.51 -50.00
N ASP A 28 -8.07 62.79 -48.73
CA ASP A 28 -7.08 63.29 -47.78
C ASP A 28 -6.00 62.24 -47.47
N GLU A 29 -6.37 60.97 -47.29
CA GLU A 29 -5.43 59.87 -47.09
C GLU A 29 -4.55 59.64 -48.33
N LYS A 30 -5.14 59.74 -49.53
CA LYS A 30 -4.37 59.64 -50.79
C LYS A 30 -3.31 60.73 -50.89
N GLU A 31 -3.64 61.98 -50.52
CA GLU A 31 -2.68 63.09 -50.56
C GLU A 31 -1.51 62.87 -49.60
N ILE A 32 -1.77 62.31 -48.41
CA ILE A 32 -0.72 61.96 -47.45
C ILE A 32 0.23 60.91 -48.05
N ILE A 33 -0.32 59.84 -48.65
CA ILE A 33 0.47 58.76 -49.27
C ILE A 33 1.30 59.31 -50.45
N ILE A 34 0.70 60.13 -51.31
CA ILE A 34 1.36 60.74 -52.45
C ILE A 34 2.49 61.67 -52.00
N GLY A 35 2.28 62.45 -50.92
CA GLY A 35 3.31 63.29 -50.32
C GLY A 35 4.52 62.47 -49.85
N GLN A 36 4.29 61.34 -49.19
CA GLN A 36 5.35 60.46 -48.70
C GLN A 36 6.13 59.76 -49.81
N LEU A 37 5.46 59.39 -50.91
CA LEU A 37 6.07 58.64 -52.02
C LEU A 37 6.65 59.53 -53.12
N ARG A 38 6.43 60.85 -53.08
CA ARG A 38 6.85 61.78 -54.13
C ARG A 38 8.35 61.72 -54.40
N ASP A 39 9.17 61.83 -53.36
CA ASP A 39 10.64 61.82 -53.52
C ASP A 39 11.16 60.47 -54.04
N GLU A 40 10.52 59.38 -53.64
CA GLU A 40 10.85 58.03 -54.10
C GLU A 40 10.45 57.83 -55.57
N ALA A 41 9.23 58.22 -55.94
CA ALA A 41 8.71 58.10 -57.30
C ALA A 41 9.53 58.92 -58.31
N VAL A 42 9.95 60.14 -57.93
CA VAL A 42 10.80 61.00 -58.76
C VAL A 42 12.19 60.37 -58.95
N LYS A 43 12.79 59.80 -57.90
CA LYS A 43 14.06 59.05 -58.02
C LYS A 43 13.93 57.81 -58.92
N ALA A 44 12.75 57.18 -58.94
CA ALA A 44 12.43 56.07 -59.82
C ALA A 44 12.09 56.51 -61.27
N GLY A 45 12.14 57.81 -61.59
CA GLY A 45 11.90 58.34 -62.93
C GLY A 45 10.42 58.56 -63.29
N VAL A 46 9.51 58.50 -62.31
CA VAL A 46 8.08 58.75 -62.51
C VAL A 46 7.80 60.26 -62.50
N GLY A 47 6.92 60.72 -63.40
CA GLY A 47 6.57 62.14 -63.50
C GLY A 47 5.91 62.72 -62.23
N HIS A 48 6.00 64.04 -62.07
CA HIS A 48 5.52 64.76 -60.86
C HIS A 48 3.99 64.88 -60.72
N ALA A 49 3.23 64.38 -61.69
CA ALA A 49 1.76 64.43 -61.66
C ALA A 49 1.21 63.54 -60.53
N ARG A 50 0.12 63.99 -59.91
CA ARG A 50 -0.55 63.28 -58.80
C ARG A 50 -0.92 61.86 -59.21
N GLU A 51 -1.49 61.71 -60.41
CA GLU A 51 -1.92 60.43 -60.97
C GLU A 51 -0.73 59.50 -61.20
N SER A 52 0.41 60.02 -61.67
CA SER A 52 1.61 59.22 -61.92
C SER A 52 2.20 58.65 -60.65
N ILE A 53 2.26 59.44 -59.57
CA ILE A 53 2.74 58.98 -58.26
C ILE A 53 1.76 57.98 -57.64
N TRP A 54 0.44 58.19 -57.82
CA TRP A 54 -0.57 57.24 -57.36
C TRP A 54 -0.49 55.89 -58.09
N GLN A 55 -0.27 55.90 -59.41
CA GLN A 55 -0.03 54.67 -60.17
C GLN A 55 1.27 53.99 -59.75
N TYR A 56 2.32 54.75 -59.43
CA TYR A 56 3.55 54.19 -58.85
C TYR A 56 3.27 53.46 -57.53
N PHE A 57 2.46 54.05 -56.64
CA PHE A 57 2.04 53.39 -55.41
C PHE A 57 1.27 52.09 -55.66
N ILE A 58 0.27 52.10 -56.54
CA ILE A 58 -0.52 50.90 -56.86
C ILE A 58 0.39 49.79 -57.40
N ASN A 59 1.28 50.11 -58.35
CA ASN A 59 2.23 49.14 -58.90
C ASN A 59 3.19 48.59 -57.83
N LYS A 60 3.66 49.46 -56.92
CA LYS A 60 4.50 49.05 -55.80
C LYS A 60 3.75 48.11 -54.85
N CYS A 61 2.48 48.39 -54.55
CA CYS A 61 1.65 47.49 -53.75
C CYS A 61 1.42 46.15 -54.45
N ALA A 62 1.03 46.17 -55.74
CA ALA A 62 0.78 44.96 -56.51
C ALA A 62 2.02 44.06 -56.61
N ASN A 63 3.23 44.65 -56.72
CA ASN A 63 4.47 43.90 -56.80
C ASN A 63 4.94 43.30 -55.46
N ASN A 64 4.51 43.86 -54.33
CA ASN A 64 4.99 43.46 -52.99
C ASN A 64 3.93 42.74 -52.15
N LEU A 65 2.65 42.77 -52.54
CA LEU A 65 1.56 42.13 -51.82
C LEU A 65 1.22 40.78 -52.46
N HIS A 66 1.55 39.69 -51.77
CA HIS A 66 1.17 38.34 -52.19
C HIS A 66 -0.01 37.84 -51.36
N ILE A 67 -1.09 37.46 -52.05
CA ILE A 67 -2.32 36.95 -51.43
C ILE A 67 -2.35 35.43 -51.60
N VAL A 68 -2.48 34.71 -50.48
CA VAL A 68 -2.62 33.25 -50.48
C VAL A 68 -3.99 32.88 -49.90
N LEU A 69 -4.76 32.10 -50.66
CA LEU A 69 -6.10 31.68 -50.28
C LEU A 69 -6.14 30.17 -50.07
N ALA A 70 -6.30 29.74 -48.82
CA ALA A 70 -6.54 28.33 -48.50
C ALA A 70 -8.04 28.08 -48.42
N MET A 71 -8.60 27.37 -49.42
CA MET A 71 -10.03 27.04 -49.49
C MET A 71 -10.24 25.53 -49.58
N SER A 72 -11.31 25.06 -48.93
CA SER A 72 -11.70 23.65 -49.00
C SER A 72 -12.37 23.36 -50.35
N PRO A 73 -11.97 22.30 -51.07
CA PRO A 73 -12.65 21.86 -52.28
C PRO A 73 -13.95 21.09 -51.99
N VAL A 74 -14.29 20.87 -50.71
CA VAL A 74 -15.47 20.11 -50.30
C VAL A 74 -16.73 20.97 -50.42
N GLY A 75 -17.72 20.45 -51.15
CA GLY A 75 -19.02 21.10 -51.36
C GLY A 75 -19.02 22.13 -52.49
N ASP A 76 -20.15 22.81 -52.68
CA ASP A 76 -20.34 23.72 -53.82
C ASP A 76 -19.87 25.17 -53.55
N THR A 77 -19.52 25.48 -52.30
CA THR A 77 -19.17 26.85 -51.88
C THR A 77 -17.97 27.40 -52.64
N LEU A 78 -16.91 26.60 -52.83
CA LEU A 78 -15.74 27.03 -53.59
C LEU A 78 -16.09 27.30 -55.05
N ARG A 79 -16.85 26.39 -55.68
CA ARG A 79 -17.33 26.54 -57.06
C ARG A 79 -18.12 27.84 -57.24
N THR A 80 -19.07 28.12 -56.34
CA THR A 80 -19.88 29.34 -56.38
C THR A 80 -19.01 30.59 -56.23
N ARG A 81 -18.06 30.59 -55.29
CA ARG A 81 -17.12 31.71 -55.09
C ARG A 81 -16.24 31.96 -56.31
N CYS A 82 -15.64 30.93 -56.89
CA CYS A 82 -14.84 31.06 -58.11
C CYS A 82 -15.64 31.60 -59.30
N ARG A 83 -16.95 31.29 -59.39
CA ARG A 83 -17.84 31.84 -60.42
C ARG A 83 -18.18 33.31 -60.18
N ASN A 84 -18.45 33.68 -58.93
CA ASN A 84 -18.82 35.04 -58.56
C ASN A 84 -17.59 35.99 -58.60
N PHE A 85 -16.39 35.48 -58.32
CA PHE A 85 -15.15 36.23 -58.20
C PHE A 85 -14.06 35.67 -59.14
N PRO A 86 -14.12 35.99 -60.45
CA PRO A 86 -13.24 35.38 -61.45
C PRO A 86 -11.75 35.74 -61.29
N GLY A 87 -11.43 36.85 -60.61
CA GLY A 87 -10.05 37.25 -60.32
C GLY A 87 -9.29 36.21 -59.50
N MET A 88 -9.99 35.44 -58.66
CA MET A 88 -9.39 34.35 -57.88
C MET A 88 -8.89 33.18 -58.74
N VAL A 89 -9.46 32.99 -59.93
CA VAL A 89 -9.09 31.88 -60.82
C VAL A 89 -8.14 32.37 -61.92
N ASN A 90 -8.38 33.57 -62.44
CA ASN A 90 -7.62 34.09 -63.57
C ASN A 90 -6.24 34.64 -63.16
N ASN A 91 -6.13 35.20 -61.95
CA ASN A 91 -4.94 35.95 -61.51
C ASN A 91 -4.23 35.29 -60.32
N ALA A 92 -4.59 34.05 -59.96
CA ALA A 92 -3.90 33.28 -58.93
C ALA A 92 -3.47 31.92 -59.46
N ASN A 93 -2.35 31.41 -58.94
CA ASN A 93 -1.93 30.04 -59.22
C ASN A 93 -2.69 29.06 -58.33
N ILE A 94 -3.21 27.99 -58.93
CA ILE A 94 -3.96 26.96 -58.23
C ILE A 94 -3.00 25.83 -57.85
N ASP A 95 -2.85 25.61 -56.55
CA ASP A 95 -2.12 24.46 -56.00
C ASP A 95 -3.09 23.49 -55.32
N TRP A 96 -3.02 22.22 -55.73
CA TRP A 96 -3.95 21.18 -55.28
C TRP A 96 -3.32 20.34 -54.17
N PHE A 97 -3.92 20.41 -52.98
CA PHE A 97 -3.54 19.58 -51.85
C PHE A 97 -4.22 18.21 -51.94
N PHE A 98 -3.48 17.22 -52.46
CA PHE A 98 -3.93 15.85 -52.50
C PHE A 98 -3.80 15.15 -51.14
N PRO A 99 -4.62 14.11 -50.87
CA PRO A 99 -4.39 13.22 -49.75
C PRO A 99 -2.96 12.66 -49.78
N TRP A 100 -2.37 12.45 -48.59
CA TRP A 100 -1.02 11.93 -48.51
C TRP A 100 -0.93 10.54 -49.15
N PRO A 101 0.04 10.32 -50.07
CA PRO A 101 0.28 9.01 -50.62
C PRO A 101 0.85 8.09 -49.53
N GLU A 102 0.85 6.78 -49.80
CA GLU A 102 1.33 5.75 -48.88
C GLU A 102 2.76 6.04 -48.38
N GLN A 103 3.64 6.47 -49.29
CA GLN A 103 5.03 6.78 -48.99
C GLN A 103 5.15 7.95 -47.99
N ALA A 104 4.28 8.96 -48.11
CA ALA A 104 4.25 10.09 -47.18
C ALA A 104 3.70 9.66 -45.81
N LEU A 105 2.64 8.85 -45.79
CA LEU A 105 2.09 8.29 -44.55
C LEU A 105 3.14 7.42 -43.82
N TYR A 106 3.89 6.62 -44.57
CA TYR A 106 4.97 5.78 -44.06
C TYR A 106 6.11 6.62 -43.50
N ALA A 107 6.55 7.65 -44.22
CA ALA A 107 7.62 8.55 -43.77
C ALA A 107 7.23 9.25 -42.46
N VAL A 108 6.01 9.78 -42.38
CA VAL A 108 5.50 10.44 -41.17
C VAL A 108 5.42 9.45 -40.01
N ALA A 109 4.80 8.28 -40.20
CA ALA A 109 4.72 7.28 -39.14
C ALA A 109 6.09 6.77 -38.69
N SER A 110 7.06 6.65 -39.60
CA SER A 110 8.43 6.28 -39.28
C SER A 110 9.15 7.32 -38.42
N VAL A 111 8.86 8.61 -38.61
CA VAL A 111 9.43 9.69 -37.77
C VAL A 111 8.82 9.68 -36.38
N PHE A 112 7.50 9.53 -36.28
CA PHE A 112 6.81 9.51 -34.99
C PHE A 112 7.12 8.24 -34.18
N ILE A 113 7.18 7.09 -34.86
CA ILE A 113 7.62 5.82 -34.28
C ILE A 113 9.15 5.78 -34.37
N SER A 114 9.78 6.59 -33.50
CA SER A 114 11.23 6.76 -33.46
C SER A 114 11.95 5.42 -33.29
N PRO A 115 13.07 5.19 -34.00
CA PRO A 115 13.91 4.01 -33.80
C PRO A 115 14.51 3.93 -32.39
N ASP A 116 14.60 5.06 -31.68
CA ASP A 116 15.16 5.13 -30.33
C ASP A 116 14.12 4.84 -29.23
N SER A 117 12.89 4.47 -29.59
CA SER A 117 11.86 4.16 -28.60
C SER A 117 12.20 2.84 -27.88
N PRO A 118 12.37 2.83 -26.54
CA PRO A 118 12.75 1.62 -25.81
C PRO A 118 11.64 0.57 -25.79
N LEU A 119 10.38 0.97 -26.01
CA LEU A 119 9.21 0.09 -25.91
C LEU A 119 8.93 -0.69 -27.20
N ILE A 120 9.49 -0.27 -28.33
CA ILE A 120 9.20 -0.87 -29.64
C ILE A 120 10.46 -1.58 -30.15
N PRO A 121 10.45 -2.92 -30.23
CA PRO A 121 11.55 -3.67 -30.81
C PRO A 121 11.82 -3.28 -32.26
N VAL A 122 13.10 -3.13 -32.62
CA VAL A 122 13.53 -2.68 -33.95
C VAL A 122 13.03 -3.61 -35.07
N ASP A 123 12.96 -4.91 -34.81
CA ASP A 123 12.47 -5.94 -35.74
C ASP A 123 10.95 -5.86 -36.00
N LYS A 124 10.19 -5.28 -35.07
CA LYS A 124 8.72 -5.12 -35.20
C LYS A 124 8.32 -3.76 -35.73
N ARG A 125 9.22 -2.78 -35.70
CA ARG A 125 8.94 -1.39 -36.08
C ARG A 125 8.34 -1.27 -37.49
N GLU A 126 8.95 -1.89 -38.48
CA GLU A 126 8.50 -1.82 -39.87
C GLU A 126 7.06 -2.34 -40.02
N ASN A 127 6.74 -3.45 -39.36
CA ASN A 127 5.38 -4.03 -39.35
C ASN A 127 4.37 -3.10 -38.67
N ILE A 128 4.75 -2.44 -37.57
CA ILE A 128 3.88 -1.49 -36.86
C ILE A 128 3.61 -0.26 -37.73
N VAL A 129 4.65 0.30 -38.36
CA VAL A 129 4.51 1.45 -39.26
C VAL A 129 3.62 1.09 -40.45
N ALA A 130 3.86 -0.05 -41.10
CA ALA A 130 3.02 -0.52 -42.20
C ALA A 130 1.55 -0.71 -41.76
N HIS A 131 1.32 -1.22 -40.55
CA HIS A 131 -0.02 -1.38 -40.01
C HIS A 131 -0.72 -0.04 -39.76
N VAL A 132 -0.02 0.95 -39.21
CA VAL A 132 -0.54 2.31 -38.97
C VAL A 132 -0.98 2.95 -40.29
N VAL A 133 -0.17 2.81 -41.35
CA VAL A 133 -0.50 3.31 -42.69
C VAL A 133 -1.74 2.60 -43.26
N MET A 134 -1.77 1.27 -43.18
CA MET A 134 -2.89 0.45 -43.66
C MET A 134 -4.20 0.84 -42.96
N VAL A 135 -4.17 1.02 -41.64
CA VAL A 135 -5.35 1.44 -40.87
C VAL A 135 -5.86 2.79 -41.38
N HIS A 136 -4.98 3.78 -41.56
CA HIS A 136 -5.42 5.09 -42.05
C HIS A 136 -6.05 5.04 -43.44
N GLN A 137 -5.44 4.30 -44.37
CA GLN A 137 -5.98 4.11 -45.72
C GLN A 137 -7.34 3.40 -45.69
N SER A 138 -7.53 2.43 -44.79
CA SER A 138 -8.80 1.71 -44.67
C SER A 138 -9.97 2.64 -44.28
N ILE A 139 -9.71 3.67 -43.45
CA ILE A 139 -10.73 4.63 -43.01
C ILE A 139 -11.28 5.43 -44.20
N GLY A 140 -10.45 5.71 -45.21
CA GLY A 140 -10.91 6.34 -46.46
C GLY A 140 -11.98 5.51 -47.16
N VAL A 141 -11.74 4.19 -47.29
CA VAL A 141 -12.69 3.24 -47.88
C VAL A 141 -13.98 3.14 -47.04
N TYR A 142 -13.85 3.07 -45.72
CA TYR A 142 -15.01 2.98 -44.84
C TYR A 142 -15.83 4.27 -44.78
N SER A 143 -15.20 5.44 -44.89
CA SER A 143 -15.90 6.73 -44.93
C SER A 143 -16.81 6.85 -46.16
N ILE A 144 -16.36 6.33 -47.31
CA ILE A 144 -17.20 6.25 -48.52
C ILE A 144 -18.40 5.32 -48.29
N LYS A 145 -18.18 4.13 -47.73
CA LYS A 145 -19.27 3.18 -47.42
C LYS A 145 -20.26 3.75 -46.40
N PHE A 146 -19.76 4.50 -45.42
CA PHE A 146 -20.56 5.16 -44.39
C PHE A 146 -21.49 6.20 -45.01
N LEU A 147 -20.98 7.03 -45.91
CA LEU A 147 -21.79 7.99 -46.67
C LEU A 147 -22.87 7.28 -47.51
N GLN A 148 -22.51 6.20 -48.21
CA GLN A 148 -23.44 5.47 -49.06
C GLN A 148 -24.60 4.85 -48.26
N ARG A 149 -24.31 4.28 -47.08
CA ARG A 149 -25.31 3.57 -46.26
C ARG A 149 -26.14 4.50 -45.39
N LEU A 150 -25.50 5.46 -44.74
CA LEU A 150 -26.13 6.27 -43.70
C LEU A 150 -26.37 7.72 -44.12
N ARG A 151 -25.93 8.11 -45.33
CA ARG A 151 -26.05 9.48 -45.85
C ARG A 151 -25.41 10.53 -44.93
N ARG A 152 -24.40 10.12 -44.17
CA ARG A 152 -23.63 10.98 -43.26
C ARG A 152 -22.19 11.05 -43.72
N ASN A 153 -21.63 12.26 -43.72
CA ASN A 153 -20.23 12.49 -44.08
C ASN A 153 -19.33 12.24 -42.87
N ASN A 154 -18.21 11.56 -43.11
CA ASN A 154 -17.08 11.49 -42.18
C ASN A 154 -15.85 12.00 -42.92
N TYR A 155 -15.14 12.96 -42.31
CA TYR A 155 -13.96 13.58 -42.93
C TYR A 155 -12.71 13.11 -42.22
N VAL A 156 -11.76 12.60 -43.01
CA VAL A 156 -10.46 12.15 -42.52
C VAL A 156 -9.43 13.20 -42.91
N THR A 157 -8.74 13.76 -41.92
CA THR A 157 -7.68 14.76 -42.15
C THR A 157 -6.32 14.20 -41.74
N PRO A 158 -5.20 14.72 -42.28
CA PRO A 158 -3.87 14.37 -41.80
C PRO A 158 -3.70 14.59 -40.30
N LYS A 159 -4.41 15.57 -39.71
CA LYS A 159 -4.42 15.76 -38.26
C LYS A 159 -4.95 14.53 -37.51
N ASN A 160 -6.03 13.91 -37.99
CA ASN A 160 -6.54 12.67 -37.38
C ASN A 160 -5.51 11.54 -37.40
N TYR A 161 -4.66 11.47 -38.45
CA TYR A 161 -3.58 10.50 -38.53
C TYR A 161 -2.49 10.75 -37.48
N LEU A 162 -2.07 12.01 -37.33
CA LEU A 162 -1.09 12.40 -36.31
C LEU A 162 -1.63 12.15 -34.89
N ASP A 163 -2.89 12.52 -34.64
CA ASP A 163 -3.56 12.28 -33.35
C ASP A 163 -3.67 10.78 -33.04
N PHE A 164 -3.95 9.94 -34.05
CA PHE A 164 -3.96 8.49 -33.92
C PHE A 164 -2.60 7.95 -33.46
N ILE A 165 -1.52 8.35 -34.13
CA ILE A 165 -0.16 7.90 -33.78
C ILE A 165 0.22 8.38 -32.37
N ASN A 166 -0.05 9.64 -32.05
CA ASN A 166 0.22 10.20 -30.73
C ASN A 166 -0.56 9.48 -29.62
N THR A 167 -1.82 9.15 -29.88
CA THR A 167 -2.66 8.41 -28.94
C THR A 167 -2.12 6.99 -28.74
N TYR A 168 -1.68 6.32 -29.80
CA TYR A 168 -1.04 5.02 -29.71
C TYR A 168 0.24 5.07 -28.85
N ILE A 169 1.14 6.01 -29.12
CA ILE A 169 2.39 6.18 -28.34
C ILE A 169 2.08 6.48 -26.87
N LYS A 170 1.12 7.37 -26.60
CA LYS A 170 0.70 7.68 -25.23
C LYS A 170 0.17 6.44 -24.52
N LEU A 171 -0.75 5.72 -25.15
CA LEU A 171 -1.35 4.52 -24.58
C LEU A 171 -0.29 3.44 -24.31
N LEU A 172 0.67 3.26 -25.22
CA LEU A 172 1.78 2.33 -25.05
C LEU A 172 2.59 2.64 -23.79
N ASN A 173 2.96 3.92 -23.60
CA ASN A 173 3.70 4.35 -22.41
C ASN A 173 2.89 4.21 -21.11
N ASP A 174 1.61 4.56 -21.14
CA ASP A 174 0.73 4.45 -19.97
C ASP A 174 0.57 2.98 -19.58
N GLN A 175 0.46 2.09 -20.56
CA GLN A 175 0.26 0.68 -20.32
C GLN A 175 1.52 -0.06 -19.90
N ASP A 176 2.67 0.33 -20.44
CA ASP A 176 3.98 -0.14 -19.97
C ASP A 176 4.18 0.20 -18.48
N LYS A 177 3.97 1.46 -18.10
CA LYS A 177 4.05 1.89 -16.69
C LYS A 177 3.09 1.14 -15.79
N PHE A 178 1.86 0.92 -16.25
CA PHE A 178 0.87 0.15 -15.51
C PHE A 178 1.36 -1.29 -15.28
N ILE A 179 1.85 -1.96 -16.32
CA ILE A 179 2.35 -3.34 -16.23
C ILE A 179 3.58 -3.41 -15.33
N LEU A 180 4.53 -2.49 -15.47
CA LEU A 180 5.72 -2.42 -14.62
C LEU A 180 5.35 -2.28 -13.14
N ALA A 181 4.40 -1.39 -12.80
CA ALA A 181 3.92 -1.25 -11.43
C ALA A 181 3.26 -2.54 -10.90
N GLN A 182 2.56 -3.29 -11.75
CA GLN A 182 2.02 -4.61 -11.38
C GLN A 182 3.13 -5.64 -11.14
N CYS A 183 4.15 -5.65 -12.00
CA CYS A 183 5.32 -6.52 -11.86
C CYS A 183 6.09 -6.23 -10.56
N GLU A 184 6.36 -4.96 -10.25
CA GLU A 184 7.01 -4.55 -9.00
C GLU A 184 6.20 -4.97 -7.77
N ARG A 185 4.87 -4.78 -7.81
CA ARG A 185 3.99 -5.22 -6.74
C ARG A 185 4.03 -6.73 -6.54
N LEU A 186 4.01 -7.49 -7.64
CA LEU A 186 4.08 -8.95 -7.60
C LEU A 186 5.44 -9.41 -7.06
N GLN A 187 6.53 -8.79 -7.50
CA GLN A 187 7.89 -9.06 -7.03
C GLN A 187 8.01 -8.79 -5.53
N GLY A 188 7.48 -7.67 -5.03
CA GLY A 188 7.44 -7.39 -3.59
C GLY A 188 6.60 -8.39 -2.81
N GLY A 189 5.51 -8.90 -3.38
CA GLY A 189 4.72 -9.98 -2.80
C GLY A 189 5.48 -11.31 -2.72
N LEU A 190 6.15 -11.69 -3.82
CA LEU A 190 6.99 -12.89 -3.89
C LEU A 190 8.13 -12.84 -2.87
N GLN A 191 8.79 -11.68 -2.72
CA GLN A 191 9.85 -11.51 -1.73
C GLN A 191 9.32 -11.74 -0.31
N LYS A 192 8.17 -11.15 0.05
CA LYS A 192 7.56 -11.36 1.38
C LYS A 192 7.21 -12.82 1.64
N ILE A 193 6.76 -13.56 0.62
CA ILE A 193 6.47 -14.99 0.73
C ILE A 193 7.77 -15.77 0.96
N ALA A 194 8.84 -15.43 0.24
CA ALA A 194 10.15 -16.04 0.45
C ALA A 194 10.69 -15.79 1.87
N ASP A 195 10.63 -14.54 2.35
CA ASP A 195 11.06 -14.16 3.70
C ASP A 195 10.23 -14.89 4.78
N ALA A 196 8.92 -15.00 4.58
CA ALA A 196 8.04 -15.73 5.50
C ALA A 196 8.34 -17.24 5.53
N SER A 197 8.68 -17.82 4.38
CA SER A 197 9.10 -19.22 4.30
C SER A 197 10.39 -19.46 5.07
N GLU A 198 11.38 -18.57 4.96
CA GLU A 198 12.63 -18.64 5.72
C GLU A 198 12.39 -18.49 7.23
N MET A 199 11.55 -17.51 7.63
CA MET A 199 11.17 -17.34 9.03
C MET A 199 10.46 -18.58 9.61
N LEU A 200 9.61 -19.25 8.83
CA LEU A 200 8.93 -20.48 9.26
C LEU A 200 9.92 -21.62 9.52
N VAL A 201 10.97 -21.75 8.72
CA VAL A 201 12.03 -22.76 8.96
C VAL A 201 12.68 -22.52 10.32
N VAL A 202 13.12 -21.28 10.58
CA VAL A 202 13.74 -20.91 11.87
C VAL A 202 12.78 -21.09 13.04
N LEU A 203 11.50 -20.75 12.87
CA LEU A 203 10.50 -20.89 13.94
C LEU A 203 10.24 -22.36 14.26
N ASN A 204 10.16 -23.23 13.25
CA ASN A 204 9.96 -24.66 13.42
C ASN A 204 11.15 -25.32 14.13
N GLU A 205 12.38 -24.91 13.84
CA GLU A 205 13.57 -25.36 14.58
C GLU A 205 13.49 -24.97 16.06
N LYS A 206 13.17 -23.72 16.35
CA LYS A 206 12.99 -23.24 17.74
C LYS A 206 11.85 -23.97 18.45
N LEU A 207 10.74 -24.22 17.76
CA LEU A 207 9.58 -24.94 18.30
C LEU A 207 9.95 -26.39 18.65
N ALA A 208 10.75 -27.06 17.80
CA ALA A 208 11.20 -28.42 18.06
C ALA A 208 12.04 -28.50 19.35
N VAL A 209 12.98 -27.58 19.53
CA VAL A 209 13.81 -27.49 20.76
C VAL A 209 12.95 -27.18 21.99
N GLN A 210 12.05 -26.21 21.89
CA GLN A 210 11.17 -25.83 23.00
C GLN A 210 10.19 -26.95 23.39
N LYS A 211 9.66 -27.71 22.42
CA LYS A 211 8.80 -28.87 22.71
C LYS A 211 9.51 -29.89 23.59
N VAL A 212 10.76 -30.24 23.28
CA VAL A 212 11.54 -31.19 24.09
C VAL A 212 11.72 -30.66 25.51
N ALA A 213 12.18 -29.41 25.65
CA ALA A 213 12.37 -28.78 26.96
C ALA A 213 11.07 -28.72 27.78
N VAL A 214 9.94 -28.40 27.15
CA VAL A 214 8.63 -28.40 27.81
C VAL A 214 8.26 -29.81 28.26
N THR A 215 8.40 -30.82 27.39
CA THR A 215 8.08 -32.21 27.78
C THR A 215 8.92 -32.68 28.96
N GLU A 216 10.23 -32.41 28.98
CA GLU A 216 11.11 -32.75 30.10
C GLU A 216 10.73 -32.04 31.41
N LYS A 217 10.39 -30.74 31.33
CA LYS A 217 9.95 -29.99 32.51
C LYS A 217 8.59 -30.46 33.01
N THR A 218 7.70 -30.85 32.11
CA THR A 218 6.37 -31.35 32.46
C THR A 218 6.49 -32.70 33.16
N THR A 219 7.29 -33.63 32.62
CA THR A 219 7.53 -34.94 33.26
C THR A 219 8.23 -34.80 34.61
N ALA A 220 9.19 -33.88 34.74
CA ALA A 220 9.82 -33.58 36.03
C ALA A 220 8.81 -33.00 37.05
N CYS A 221 7.91 -32.12 36.61
CA CYS A 221 6.87 -31.54 37.45
C CYS A 221 5.84 -32.61 37.89
N GLU A 222 5.42 -33.50 36.99
CA GLU A 222 4.55 -34.63 37.30
C GLU A 222 5.21 -35.58 38.32
N ALA A 223 6.50 -35.88 38.15
CA ALA A 223 7.26 -36.68 39.12
C ALA A 223 7.29 -36.02 40.51
N LEU A 224 7.58 -34.72 40.56
CA LEU A 224 7.60 -33.95 41.81
C LEU A 224 6.21 -33.89 42.46
N LEU A 225 5.14 -33.72 41.69
CA LEU A 225 3.76 -33.74 42.18
C LEU A 225 3.40 -35.10 42.79
N ASN A 226 3.82 -36.20 42.16
CA ASN A 226 3.62 -37.55 42.70
C ASN A 226 4.39 -37.74 44.02
N GLU A 227 5.63 -37.26 44.10
CA GLU A 227 6.43 -37.31 45.34
C GLU A 227 5.80 -36.47 46.45
N ILE A 228 5.33 -35.26 46.15
CA ILE A 228 4.61 -34.40 47.10
C ILE A 228 3.31 -35.06 47.55
N ALA A 229 2.55 -35.69 46.65
CA ALA A 229 1.31 -36.38 47.00
C ALA A 229 1.59 -37.58 47.95
N ALA A 230 2.63 -38.36 47.68
CA ALA A 230 3.07 -39.46 48.55
C ALA A 230 3.58 -38.94 49.90
N GLY A 231 4.39 -37.88 49.89
CA GLY A 231 4.89 -37.20 51.09
C GLY A 231 3.76 -36.61 51.93
N THR A 232 2.77 -35.99 51.30
CA THR A 232 1.59 -35.46 51.98
C THR A 232 0.77 -36.59 52.60
N LYS A 233 0.51 -37.68 51.86
CA LYS A 233 -0.22 -38.85 52.41
C LYS A 233 0.47 -39.40 53.67
N THR A 234 1.78 -39.65 53.60
CA THR A 234 2.54 -40.16 54.76
C THR A 234 2.60 -39.15 55.91
N ALA A 235 2.71 -37.85 55.62
CA ALA A 235 2.67 -36.80 56.65
C ALA A 235 1.29 -36.73 57.32
N THR A 236 0.20 -36.89 56.56
CA THR A 236 -1.17 -36.91 57.11
C THR A 236 -1.40 -38.15 57.98
N GLU A 237 -0.93 -39.32 57.53
CA GLU A 237 -0.96 -40.56 58.33
C GLU A 237 -0.18 -40.41 59.64
N LYS A 238 1.06 -39.90 59.57
CA LYS A 238 1.87 -39.62 60.76
C LYS A 238 1.25 -38.57 61.68
N LYS A 239 0.63 -37.53 61.13
CA LYS A 239 -0.10 -36.52 61.90
C LYS A 239 -1.28 -37.16 62.64
N SER A 240 -2.11 -37.96 61.97
CA SER A 240 -3.22 -38.66 62.61
C SER A 240 -2.76 -39.63 63.71
N PHE A 241 -1.64 -40.32 63.48
CA PHE A 241 -1.03 -41.20 64.47
C PHE A 241 -0.51 -40.43 65.69
N ALA A 242 0.15 -39.29 65.47
CA ALA A 242 0.63 -38.42 66.54
C ALA A 242 -0.52 -37.80 67.34
N GLU A 243 -1.60 -37.39 66.68
CA GLU A 243 -2.83 -36.90 67.34
C GLU A 243 -3.46 -37.99 68.21
N ALA A 244 -3.65 -39.21 67.67
CA ALA A 244 -4.17 -40.34 68.43
C ALA A 244 -3.27 -40.72 69.62
N LYS A 245 -1.94 -40.72 69.43
CA LYS A 245 -0.99 -40.98 70.53
C LYS A 245 -0.99 -39.84 71.56
N GLY A 246 -1.19 -38.60 71.13
CA GLY A 246 -1.34 -37.44 72.00
C GLY A 246 -2.59 -37.54 72.88
N GLU A 247 -3.72 -37.97 72.32
CA GLU A 247 -4.94 -38.26 73.07
C GLU A 247 -4.73 -39.39 74.08
N GLU A 248 -4.08 -40.49 73.68
CA GLU A 248 -3.77 -41.61 74.56
C GLU A 248 -2.85 -41.20 75.72
N ILE A 249 -1.83 -40.38 75.45
CA ILE A 249 -0.93 -39.84 76.48
C ILE A 249 -1.69 -38.91 77.43
N ALA A 250 -2.62 -38.09 76.93
CA ALA A 250 -3.43 -37.21 77.76
C ALA A 250 -4.38 -38.01 78.69
N GLU A 251 -4.96 -39.10 78.18
CA GLU A 251 -5.77 -40.04 78.96
C GLU A 251 -4.91 -40.72 80.04
N GLN A 252 -3.76 -41.28 79.66
CA GLN A 252 -2.82 -41.92 80.58
C GLN A 252 -2.29 -40.95 81.64
N SER A 253 -2.03 -39.69 81.29
CA SER A 253 -1.59 -38.68 82.25
C SER A 253 -2.66 -38.36 83.29
N LYS A 254 -3.95 -38.40 82.92
CA LYS A 254 -5.04 -38.24 83.91
C LYS A 254 -5.09 -39.42 84.86
N VAL A 255 -4.95 -40.64 84.34
CA VAL A 255 -4.93 -41.87 85.15
C VAL A 255 -3.74 -41.86 86.12
N ILE A 256 -2.55 -41.50 85.65
CA ILE A 256 -1.36 -41.39 86.49
C ILE A 256 -1.54 -40.31 87.57
N GLU A 257 -2.14 -39.17 87.26
CA GLU A 257 -2.43 -38.13 88.28
C GLU A 257 -3.44 -38.62 89.33
N THR A 258 -4.46 -39.40 88.94
CA THR A 258 -5.39 -40.00 89.90
C THR A 258 -4.72 -41.05 90.77
N GLU A 259 -3.95 -41.97 90.17
CA GLU A 259 -3.22 -43.02 90.90
C GLU A 259 -2.15 -42.43 91.81
N LYS A 260 -1.45 -41.39 91.37
CA LYS A 260 -0.48 -40.66 92.17
C LYS A 260 -1.14 -40.02 93.39
N LYS A 261 -2.30 -39.39 93.22
CA LYS A 261 -3.05 -38.80 94.32
C LYS A 261 -3.52 -39.86 95.32
N GLU A 262 -4.04 -40.99 94.84
CA GLU A 262 -4.44 -42.12 95.70
C GLU A 262 -3.24 -42.70 96.47
N ALA A 263 -2.06 -42.81 95.83
CA ALA A 263 -0.85 -43.27 96.48
C ALA A 263 -0.31 -42.28 97.52
N GLU A 264 -0.37 -40.97 97.26
CA GLU A 264 0.00 -39.92 98.21
C GLU A 264 -0.94 -39.89 99.43
N ASP A 265 -2.26 -40.07 99.22
CA ASP A 265 -3.26 -40.15 100.28
C ASP A 265 -3.04 -41.41 101.16
N ALA A 266 -2.79 -42.57 100.56
CA ALA A 266 -2.49 -43.81 101.28
C ALA A 266 -1.16 -43.72 102.07
N LEU A 267 -0.15 -43.02 101.54
CA LEU A 267 1.09 -42.74 102.25
C LEU A 267 0.83 -41.83 103.48
N ALA A 268 0.01 -40.80 103.32
CA ALA A 268 -0.35 -39.89 104.40
C ALA A 268 -1.15 -40.57 105.53
N GLU A 269 -1.95 -41.59 105.22
CA GLU A 269 -2.67 -42.40 106.22
C GLU A 269 -1.77 -43.40 106.95
N ALA A 270 -0.75 -43.95 106.27
CA ALA A 270 0.17 -44.93 106.87
C ALA A 270 1.26 -44.28 107.74
N LEU A 271 1.68 -43.05 107.45
CA LEU A 271 2.73 -42.34 108.18
C LEU A 271 2.46 -42.17 109.70
N PRO A 272 1.26 -41.78 110.16
CA PRO A 272 0.95 -41.67 111.59
C PRO A 272 1.09 -42.99 112.35
N ALA A 273 0.70 -44.11 111.73
CA ALA A 273 0.81 -45.43 112.34
C ALA A 273 2.28 -45.89 112.46
N LEU A 274 3.12 -45.55 111.48
CA LEU A 274 4.56 -45.85 111.51
C LEU A 274 5.30 -44.98 112.53
N GLU A 275 4.98 -43.68 112.62
CA GLU A 275 5.56 -42.78 113.63
C GLU A 275 5.14 -43.17 115.05
N ALA A 276 3.88 -43.59 115.25
CA ALA A 276 3.40 -44.13 116.52
C ALA A 276 4.12 -45.43 116.91
N ALA A 277 4.35 -46.34 115.96
CA ALA A 277 5.12 -47.55 116.19
C ALA A 277 6.61 -47.25 116.50
N ARG A 278 7.20 -46.23 115.87
CA ARG A 278 8.57 -45.79 116.16
C ARG A 278 8.69 -45.21 117.57
N HIS A 279 7.73 -44.40 118.01
CA HIS A 279 7.71 -43.84 119.36
C HIS A 279 7.51 -44.93 120.44
N ALA A 280 6.65 -45.93 120.18
CA ALA A 280 6.47 -47.05 121.09
C ALA A 280 7.72 -47.95 121.22
N LEU A 281 8.60 -47.96 120.20
CA LEU A 281 9.86 -48.70 120.25
C LEU A 281 10.94 -47.96 121.08
N ASP A 282 10.96 -46.63 121.06
CA ASP A 282 11.92 -45.79 121.80
C ASP A 282 11.63 -45.76 123.32
N ASP A 283 10.39 -46.06 123.75
CA ASP A 283 9.96 -46.07 125.17
C ASP A 283 10.24 -47.42 125.90
N LEU A 284 10.86 -48.41 125.25
CA LEU A 284 11.19 -49.70 125.86
C LEU A 284 12.49 -49.64 126.69
N ASP A 285 12.38 -49.86 128.00
CA ASP A 285 13.51 -49.89 128.93
C ASP A 285 14.34 -51.18 128.75
N ARG A 286 15.66 -51.03 128.78
CA ARG A 286 16.62 -52.10 128.47
C ARG A 286 16.53 -53.28 129.42
N ASN A 287 16.02 -53.04 130.63
CA ASN A 287 15.86 -54.04 131.68
C ASN A 287 14.73 -55.05 131.37
N ASP A 288 13.65 -54.62 130.69
CA ASP A 288 12.51 -55.48 130.32
C ASP A 288 12.86 -56.47 129.19
N VAL A 289 13.77 -56.06 128.29
CA VAL A 289 14.32 -56.94 127.24
C VAL A 289 15.23 -58.04 127.83
N THR A 290 15.92 -57.76 128.95
CA THR A 290 16.75 -58.76 129.65
C THR A 290 15.96 -59.76 130.47
N GLU A 291 14.79 -59.42 131.00
CA GLU A 291 13.92 -60.38 131.68
C GLU A 291 13.29 -61.39 130.72
N ILE A 292 12.83 -60.95 129.53
CA ILE A 292 12.23 -61.83 128.51
C ILE A 292 13.25 -62.85 127.95
N ARG A 293 14.54 -62.50 127.92
CA ARG A 293 15.62 -63.40 127.48
C ARG A 293 15.89 -64.55 128.46
N SER A 294 15.47 -64.43 129.73
CA SER A 294 15.72 -65.42 130.78
C SER A 294 14.69 -66.55 130.84
N PHE A 295 13.58 -66.46 130.09
CA PHE A 295 12.55 -67.49 130.04
C PHE A 295 12.89 -68.63 129.06
N ALA A 296 13.04 -69.85 129.58
CA ALA A 296 13.32 -71.05 128.79
C ALA A 296 12.18 -71.48 127.84
N LYS A 297 10.98 -70.87 127.94
CA LYS A 297 9.84 -71.05 127.03
C LYS A 297 8.95 -69.79 127.00
N PRO A 298 9.11 -68.88 126.03
CA PRO A 298 8.32 -67.64 125.95
C PRO A 298 6.84 -67.92 125.64
N PRO A 299 5.90 -67.06 126.10
CA PRO A 299 4.48 -67.13 125.74
C PRO A 299 4.26 -67.05 124.22
N ARG A 300 3.20 -67.71 123.73
CA ARG A 300 2.91 -67.91 122.29
C ARG A 300 2.88 -66.61 121.47
N GLU A 301 2.45 -65.51 122.07
CA GLU A 301 2.28 -64.20 121.41
C GLU A 301 3.63 -63.53 121.06
N VAL A 302 4.73 -63.87 121.75
CA VAL A 302 6.08 -63.32 121.49
C VAL A 302 6.80 -64.11 120.37
N GLN A 303 6.43 -65.36 120.11
CA GLN A 303 7.05 -66.20 119.07
C GLN A 303 6.62 -65.86 117.64
N THR A 304 5.52 -65.12 117.47
CA THR A 304 4.95 -64.79 116.15
C THR A 304 5.39 -63.45 115.60
N VAL A 305 6.15 -62.64 116.36
CA VAL A 305 6.49 -61.25 116.00
C VAL A 305 8.01 -60.99 116.08
N CYS A 306 8.83 -62.03 116.23
CA CYS A 306 10.30 -61.98 116.13
C CYS A 306 10.79 -62.85 114.97
#